data_AF-A0A3D8QCT5-F1
#
_entry.id   AF-A0A3D8QCT5-F1
#
_cell.length_a   1.000
_cell.length_b   1.000
_cell.length_c   1.000
_cell.angle_alpha   90.00
_cell.angle_beta   90.00
_cell.angle_gamma   90.00
#
_symmetry.space_group_name_H-M   'P 1'
#
loop_
_entity.id
_entity.type
_entity.pdbx_description
1 polymer ?
#
loop_
_entity_poly.entity_id
_entity_poly.type
_entity_poly.pdbx_seq_one_letter_code
_entity_poly.pdbx_strand_id
1 'polypeptide(L)'
;MIDECQSNQDLVDLMNDGGNRYFAWNFVNLYYGGKATIEFRRGPGAEDVDNCFAWVEFSVTFVQAAILSGSIRGLEQYEQNVEGLRNFILNNTQPLNTPQAMQKIFNGKSGSLMVRKTPTLTTEQRVVLQKKTEVDDKKNLMLKKCIAAGMVAGN
;
A
#
# COMPACT_ATOMS: atom_id res chain seq x y z
N MET A 1 12.92 2.68 -12.96
CA MET A 1 12.20 1.45 -12.55
C MET A 1 12.54 1.17 -11.07
N ILE A 2 11.74 0.40 -10.30
CA ILE A 2 11.99 0.21 -8.85
C ILE A 2 13.43 -0.28 -8.56
N ASP A 3 13.98 -1.13 -9.44
CA ASP A 3 15.34 -1.67 -9.33
C ASP A 3 16.46 -0.62 -9.43
N GLU A 4 16.15 0.61 -9.86
CA GLU A 4 17.10 1.71 -9.98
C GLU A 4 17.16 2.55 -8.69
N CYS A 5 16.20 2.41 -7.77
CA CYS A 5 16.19 3.12 -6.50
C CYS A 5 17.41 2.72 -5.65
N GLN A 6 18.22 3.70 -5.24
CA GLN A 6 19.44 3.47 -4.44
C GLN A 6 19.22 3.75 -2.94
N SER A 7 18.08 4.34 -2.59
CA SER A 7 17.74 4.74 -1.23
C SER A 7 16.23 4.61 -0.96
N ASN A 8 15.87 4.64 0.32
CA ASN A 8 14.46 4.73 0.74
C ASN A 8 13.80 6.00 0.20
N GLN A 9 14.51 7.13 0.15
CA GLN A 9 14.04 8.37 -0.45
C GLN A 9 13.62 8.16 -1.91
N ASP A 10 14.47 7.53 -2.74
CA ASP A 10 14.18 7.28 -4.16
C ASP A 10 12.93 6.40 -4.33
N LEU A 11 12.78 5.39 -3.46
CA LEU A 11 11.62 4.50 -3.48
C LEU A 11 10.33 5.24 -3.10
N VAL A 12 10.38 6.12 -2.09
CA VAL A 12 9.21 6.90 -1.68
C VAL A 12 8.84 7.94 -2.73
N ASP A 13 9.82 8.62 -3.32
CA ASP A 13 9.59 9.58 -4.39
C ASP A 13 8.89 8.91 -5.59
N LEU A 14 9.33 7.69 -5.94
CA LEU A 14 8.73 6.88 -7.00
C LEU A 14 7.31 6.40 -6.66
N MET A 15 7.09 5.90 -5.44
CA MET A 15 5.84 5.22 -5.06
C MET A 15 4.74 6.16 -4.52
N ASN A 16 5.13 7.35 -4.05
CA ASN A 16 4.24 8.30 -3.39
C ASN A 16 4.31 9.72 -3.96
N ASP A 17 4.82 9.91 -5.19
CA ASP A 17 4.83 11.20 -5.90
C ASP A 17 5.27 12.37 -4.99
N GLY A 18 6.53 12.32 -4.54
CA GLY A 18 7.10 13.34 -3.66
C GLY A 18 6.54 13.34 -2.23
N GLY A 19 6.15 12.16 -1.72
CA GLY A 19 5.74 11.98 -0.32
C GLY A 19 4.26 12.23 -0.03
N ASN A 20 3.41 12.26 -1.06
CA ASN A 20 1.96 12.24 -0.89
C ASN A 20 1.52 10.88 -0.31
N ARG A 21 0.96 10.93 0.89
CA ARG A 21 0.60 9.75 1.68
C ARG A 21 -0.76 9.12 1.35
N TYR A 22 -1.49 9.68 0.37
CA TYR A 22 -2.87 9.30 0.02
C TYR A 22 -2.98 8.20 -1.04
N PHE A 23 -1.90 7.47 -1.29
CA PHE A 23 -1.90 6.30 -2.16
C PHE A 23 -2.39 5.04 -1.44
N ALA A 24 -2.77 4.03 -2.23
CA ALA A 24 -3.22 2.74 -1.73
C ALA A 24 -2.18 2.03 -0.88
N TRP A 25 -0.91 2.18 -1.26
CA TRP A 25 0.24 1.80 -0.46
C TRP A 25 1.02 3.07 -0.16
N ASN A 26 1.23 3.34 1.11
CA ASN A 26 1.91 4.53 1.60
C ASN A 26 3.29 4.15 2.16
N PHE A 27 4.35 4.59 1.48
CA PHE A 27 5.74 4.38 1.81
C PHE A 27 6.37 5.57 2.54
N VAL A 28 5.63 6.66 2.79
CA VAL A 28 6.18 7.91 3.37
C VAL A 28 6.93 7.71 4.68
N ASN A 29 6.58 6.70 5.47
CA ASN A 29 7.26 6.40 6.73
C ASN A 29 8.72 5.93 6.51
N LEU A 30 9.11 5.55 5.29
CA LEU A 30 10.50 5.19 4.97
C LEU A 30 11.44 6.40 4.91
N TYR A 31 10.94 7.64 4.76
CA TYR A 31 11.78 8.85 4.70
C TYR A 31 12.53 9.13 6.02
N TYR A 32 11.89 8.86 7.15
CA TYR A 32 12.25 9.53 8.40
C TYR A 32 13.30 8.80 9.24
N GLY A 33 13.75 7.61 8.84
CA GLY A 33 14.67 6.77 9.61
C GLY A 33 14.04 6.38 10.96
N GLY A 34 13.58 5.13 11.09
CA GLY A 34 12.87 4.69 12.29
C GLY A 34 12.17 3.36 12.08
N LYS A 35 10.99 3.15 12.69
CA LYS A 35 10.12 2.00 12.39
C LYS A 35 9.57 2.13 10.96
N ALA A 36 10.38 1.73 9.99
CA ALA A 36 10.07 1.72 8.57
C ALA A 36 8.87 0.80 8.31
N THR A 37 7.70 1.39 8.04
CA THR A 37 6.47 0.65 7.72
C THR A 37 5.95 1.07 6.35
N ILE A 38 5.34 0.12 5.66
CA ILE A 38 4.53 0.38 4.46
C ILE A 38 3.08 0.17 4.87
N GLU A 39 2.22 1.15 4.62
CA GLU A 39 0.82 1.12 5.05
C GLU A 39 -0.11 0.88 3.86
N PHE A 40 -0.96 -0.15 3.96
CA PHE A 40 -2.07 -0.34 3.04
C PHE A 40 -3.28 0.52 3.47
N ARG A 41 -3.73 1.43 2.61
CA ARG A 41 -4.71 2.50 2.93
C ARG A 41 -5.97 2.53 2.07
N ARG A 42 -6.13 1.63 1.09
CA ARG A 42 -7.24 1.65 0.11
C ARG A 42 -8.03 0.34 0.02
N GLY A 43 -8.16 -0.40 1.12
CA GLY A 43 -9.29 -1.32 1.24
C GLY A 43 -10.61 -0.54 1.16
N PRO A 44 -11.68 -1.04 0.51
CA PRO A 44 -13.03 -0.57 0.78
C PRO A 44 -13.26 -0.62 2.29
N GLY A 45 -14.04 0.33 2.81
CA GLY A 45 -14.39 0.33 4.23
C GLY A 45 -14.94 -1.04 4.61
N ALA A 46 -14.31 -1.70 5.57
CA ALA A 46 -14.82 -2.96 6.09
C ALA A 46 -16.04 -2.63 6.96
N GLU A 47 -17.22 -3.02 6.50
CA GLU A 47 -18.48 -2.80 7.22
C GLU A 47 -18.75 -3.89 8.28
N ASP A 48 -18.00 -4.99 8.22
CA ASP A 48 -18.08 -6.10 9.15
C ASP A 48 -16.69 -6.71 9.44
N VAL A 49 -16.66 -7.53 10.49
CA VAL A 49 -15.46 -8.18 11.00
C VAL A 49 -14.87 -9.16 9.98
N ASP A 50 -15.70 -9.86 9.23
CA ASP A 50 -15.28 -10.84 8.22
C ASP A 50 -14.53 -10.17 7.07
N ASN A 51 -15.06 -9.06 6.56
CA ASN A 51 -14.44 -8.25 5.52
C ASN A 51 -13.13 -7.63 6.02
N CYS A 52 -13.08 -7.21 7.28
CA CYS A 52 -11.86 -6.73 7.91
C CYS A 52 -10.78 -7.84 7.92
N PHE A 53 -11.12 -9.04 8.40
CA PHE A 53 -10.20 -10.17 8.40
C PHE A 53 -9.76 -10.58 7.00
N ALA A 54 -10.65 -10.55 6.01
CA ALA A 54 -10.30 -10.84 4.63
C ALA A 54 -9.23 -9.86 4.10
N TRP A 55 -9.35 -8.56 4.39
CA TRP A 55 -8.36 -7.56 3.98
C TRP A 55 -7.03 -7.69 4.73
N VAL A 56 -7.08 -7.99 6.03
CA VAL A 56 -5.87 -8.26 6.82
C VAL A 56 -5.13 -9.48 6.29
N GLU A 57 -5.84 -10.59 6.06
CA GLU A 57 -5.26 -11.81 5.51
C GLU A 57 -4.69 -11.55 4.12
N PHE A 58 -5.42 -10.86 3.24
CA PHE A 58 -4.92 -10.45 1.92
C PHE A 58 -3.61 -9.67 2.02
N SER A 59 -3.56 -8.62 2.84
CA SER A 59 -2.38 -7.76 2.95
C SER A 59 -1.15 -8.52 3.46
N VAL A 60 -1.31 -9.34 4.50
CA VAL A 60 -0.22 -10.14 5.08
C VAL A 60 0.26 -11.18 4.06
N THR A 61 -0.66 -11.89 3.45
CA THR A 61 -0.35 -12.96 2.50
C THR A 61 0.30 -12.41 1.23
N PHE A 62 -0.14 -11.25 0.73
CA PHE A 62 0.48 -10.57 -0.39
C PHE A 62 1.94 -10.18 -0.08
N VAL A 63 2.21 -9.63 1.11
CA VAL A 63 3.58 -9.27 1.51
C VAL A 63 4.45 -10.52 1.63
N GLN A 64 3.94 -11.61 2.21
CA GLN A 64 4.65 -12.88 2.27
C GLN A 64 4.99 -13.42 0.88
N ALA A 65 4.02 -13.40 -0.04
CA ALA A 65 4.21 -13.81 -1.43
C ALA A 65 5.27 -12.95 -2.15
N ALA A 66 5.27 -11.63 -1.92
CA ALA A 66 6.25 -10.71 -2.48
C ALA A 66 7.67 -10.96 -1.95
N ILE A 67 7.82 -11.32 -0.68
CA ILE A 67 9.12 -11.68 -0.10
C ILE A 67 9.62 -13.01 -0.68
N LEU A 68 8.73 -14.00 -0.82
CA LEU A 68 9.08 -15.36 -1.28
C LEU A 68 9.36 -15.45 -2.78
N SER A 69 8.74 -14.58 -3.60
CA SER A 69 8.92 -14.62 -5.05
C SER A 69 10.35 -14.25 -5.49
N GLY A 70 11.08 -13.47 -4.68
CA GLY A 70 12.52 -13.21 -4.78
C GLY A 70 13.01 -12.45 -6.02
N SER A 71 12.25 -12.39 -7.12
CA SER A 71 12.64 -11.71 -8.36
C SER A 71 11.45 -11.26 -9.20
N ILE A 72 11.58 -10.08 -9.82
CA ILE A 72 10.62 -9.53 -10.79
C ILE A 72 10.40 -10.44 -12.00
N ARG A 73 11.41 -11.21 -12.44
CA ARG A 73 11.25 -12.16 -13.56
C ARG A 73 10.21 -13.23 -13.25
N GLY A 74 10.09 -13.62 -11.98
CA GLY A 74 9.05 -14.53 -11.52
C GLY A 74 7.64 -13.93 -11.58
N LEU A 75 7.49 -12.61 -11.76
CA LEU A 75 6.19 -11.96 -11.86
C LEU A 75 5.61 -11.99 -13.28
N GLU A 76 6.45 -12.10 -14.31
CA GLU A 76 6.04 -12.06 -15.73
C GLU A 76 5.11 -13.23 -16.11
N GLN A 77 5.16 -14.33 -15.37
CA GLN A 77 4.28 -15.48 -15.58
C GLN A 77 2.82 -15.25 -15.17
N TYR A 78 2.54 -14.21 -14.39
CA TYR A 78 1.19 -13.92 -13.91
C TYR A 78 0.52 -12.86 -14.78
N GLU A 79 -0.75 -13.08 -15.09
CA GLU A 79 -1.54 -12.11 -15.83
C GLU A 79 -1.69 -10.80 -15.05
N GLN A 80 -1.69 -9.66 -15.76
CA GLN A 80 -1.88 -8.34 -15.14
C GLN A 80 -3.37 -8.06 -14.86
N ASN A 81 -4.03 -8.96 -14.13
CA ASN A 81 -5.42 -8.87 -13.74
C ASN A 81 -5.63 -9.44 -12.33
N VAL A 82 -6.88 -9.43 -11.86
CA VAL A 82 -7.25 -9.92 -10.51
C VAL A 82 -6.94 -11.41 -10.33
N GLU A 83 -7.05 -12.20 -11.39
CA GLU A 83 -6.79 -13.64 -11.36
C GLU A 83 -5.28 -13.93 -11.28
N GLY A 84 -4.47 -13.23 -12.06
CA GLY A 84 -3.02 -13.31 -11.95
C GLY A 84 -2.50 -12.86 -10.58
N LEU A 85 -3.08 -11.81 -9.98
CA LEU A 85 -2.78 -11.43 -8.59
C LEU A 85 -3.12 -12.57 -7.61
N ARG A 86 -4.29 -13.20 -7.76
CA ARG A 86 -4.69 -14.33 -6.92
C ARG A 86 -3.69 -15.50 -7.06
N ASN A 87 -3.34 -15.85 -8.29
CA ASN A 87 -2.43 -16.95 -8.59
C ASN A 87 -1.01 -16.65 -8.09
N PHE A 88 -0.56 -15.40 -8.20
CA PHE A 88 0.69 -14.93 -7.62
C PHE A 88 0.72 -15.20 -6.11
N ILE A 89 -0.32 -14.80 -5.38
CA ILE A 89 -0.37 -14.99 -3.94
C ILE A 89 -0.38 -16.48 -3.60
N LEU A 90 -1.27 -17.26 -4.21
CA LEU A 90 -1.42 -18.69 -3.87
C LEU A 90 -0.19 -19.54 -4.24
N ASN A 91 0.53 -19.19 -5.31
CA ASN A 91 1.72 -19.93 -5.74
C ASN A 91 2.97 -19.57 -4.94
N ASN A 92 2.95 -18.45 -4.20
CA ASN A 92 4.10 -17.96 -3.43
C ASN A 92 3.81 -17.92 -1.92
N THR A 93 2.88 -18.74 -1.43
CA THR A 93 2.59 -18.87 0.01
C THR A 93 2.91 -20.26 0.52
N GLN A 94 3.23 -20.35 1.82
CA GLN A 94 3.52 -21.62 2.47
C GLN A 94 2.22 -22.44 2.67
N PRO A 95 2.24 -23.78 2.50
CA PRO A 95 1.04 -24.64 2.51
C PRO A 95 0.20 -24.58 3.80
N LEU A 96 0.82 -24.23 4.94
CA LEU A 96 0.18 -24.24 6.26
C LEU A 96 -0.76 -23.04 6.51
N ASN A 97 -0.79 -22.06 5.61
CA ASN A 97 -1.66 -20.89 5.69
C ASN A 97 -2.48 -20.74 4.41
N THR A 98 -3.31 -21.74 4.06
CA THR A 98 -4.21 -21.57 2.91
C THR A 98 -5.18 -20.44 3.22
N PRO A 99 -5.10 -19.29 2.55
CA PRO A 99 -5.88 -18.11 2.92
C PRO A 99 -7.35 -18.34 2.58
N GLN A 100 -8.21 -18.42 3.59
CA GLN A 100 -9.63 -18.71 3.39
C GLN A 100 -10.48 -17.45 3.37
N ALA A 101 -10.16 -16.47 4.21
CA ALA A 101 -10.93 -15.23 4.31
C ALA A 101 -10.76 -14.36 3.05
N MET A 102 -9.54 -14.27 2.51
CA MET A 102 -9.26 -13.45 1.33
C MET A 102 -9.89 -13.99 0.05
N GLN A 103 -10.32 -15.27 -0.02
CA GLN A 103 -11.04 -15.78 -1.21
C GLN A 103 -12.30 -14.93 -1.50
N LYS A 104 -12.95 -14.40 -0.44
CA LYS A 104 -14.09 -13.48 -0.57
C LYS A 104 -13.73 -12.20 -1.33
N ILE A 105 -12.48 -11.72 -1.24
CA ILE A 105 -11.99 -10.54 -1.98
C ILE A 105 -11.93 -10.82 -3.49
N PHE A 106 -11.63 -12.05 -3.91
CA PHE A 106 -11.51 -12.42 -5.32
C PHE A 106 -12.81 -12.95 -5.93
N ASN A 107 -13.76 -13.37 -5.10
CA ASN A 107 -15.01 -13.98 -5.55
C ASN A 107 -15.77 -13.03 -6.51
N GLY A 108 -16.17 -13.56 -7.67
CA GLY A 108 -16.86 -12.80 -8.72
C GLY A 108 -16.02 -11.73 -9.43
N LYS A 109 -14.68 -11.71 -9.23
CA LYS A 109 -13.77 -10.73 -9.84
C LYS A 109 -12.74 -11.34 -10.80
N SER A 110 -12.80 -12.64 -11.06
CA SER A 110 -11.98 -13.30 -12.09
C SER A 110 -12.24 -12.68 -13.46
N GLY A 111 -11.19 -12.48 -14.25
CA GLY A 111 -11.28 -11.79 -15.54
C GLY A 111 -11.71 -10.32 -15.49
N SER A 112 -11.81 -9.69 -14.31
CA SER A 112 -12.18 -8.27 -14.19
C SER A 112 -11.03 -7.36 -14.65
N LEU A 113 -11.08 -7.09 -15.95
CA LEU A 113 -10.59 -5.94 -16.74
C LEU A 113 -9.69 -4.93 -16.03
N MET A 114 -8.52 -4.73 -16.65
CA MET A 114 -7.55 -3.61 -16.60
C MET A 114 -7.71 -2.62 -15.44
N VAL A 115 -6.62 -2.37 -14.71
CA VAL A 115 -6.47 -1.33 -13.68
C VAL A 115 -7.46 -0.18 -13.88
N ARG A 116 -8.54 -0.17 -13.11
CA ARG A 116 -9.51 0.93 -13.18
C ARG A 116 -8.81 2.18 -12.67
N LYS A 117 -8.65 3.19 -13.54
CA LYS A 117 -8.17 4.50 -13.10
C LYS A 117 -9.08 4.99 -11.96
N THR A 118 -8.47 5.51 -10.91
CA THR A 118 -9.21 6.12 -9.81
C THR A 118 -10.15 7.18 -10.41
N PRO A 119 -11.46 7.15 -10.12
CA PRO A 119 -12.39 8.12 -10.68
C PRO A 119 -11.97 9.54 -10.32
N THR A 120 -12.19 10.48 -11.25
CA THR A 120 -11.95 11.91 -11.01
C THR A 120 -12.78 12.36 -9.80
N LEU A 121 -12.11 12.96 -8.82
CA LEU A 121 -12.77 13.45 -7.61
C LEU A 121 -13.80 14.55 -7.97
N THR A 122 -14.96 14.51 -7.33
CA THR A 122 -15.92 15.61 -7.40
C THR A 122 -15.34 16.89 -6.80
N THR A 123 -15.97 18.03 -7.03
CA THR A 123 -15.53 19.31 -6.45
C THR A 123 -15.53 19.25 -4.92
N GLU A 124 -16.56 18.64 -4.32
CA GLU A 124 -16.67 18.48 -2.87
C GLU A 124 -15.56 17.58 -2.33
N GLN A 125 -15.28 16.46 -3.01
CA GLN A 125 -14.21 15.54 -2.64
C GLN A 125 -12.82 16.21 -2.76
N ARG A 126 -12.61 17.05 -3.77
CA ARG A 126 -11.38 17.85 -3.92
C ARG A 126 -11.21 18.83 -2.77
N VAL A 127 -12.27 19.53 -2.36
CA VAL A 127 -12.23 20.45 -1.21
C VAL A 127 -11.92 19.70 0.10
N VAL A 128 -12.55 18.54 0.32
CA VAL A 128 -12.26 17.71 1.49
C VAL A 128 -10.81 17.21 1.49
N LEU A 129 -10.32 16.74 0.33
CA LEU A 129 -8.94 16.30 0.19
C LEU A 129 -7.96 17.44 0.49
N GLN A 130 -8.19 18.62 -0.11
CA GLN A 130 -7.35 19.80 0.11
C GLN A 130 -7.29 20.19 1.60
N LYS A 131 -8.45 20.25 2.28
CA LYS A 131 -8.50 20.53 3.73
C LYS A 131 -7.71 19.51 4.55
N LYS A 132 -7.80 18.22 4.21
CA LYS A 132 -7.05 17.16 4.90
C LYS A 132 -5.55 17.30 4.66
N THR A 133 -5.13 17.56 3.42
CA THR A 133 -3.73 17.81 3.07
C THR A 133 -3.16 19.01 3.83
N GLU A 134 -3.87 20.15 3.88
CA GLU A 134 -3.42 21.35 4.61
C GLU A 134 -3.24 21.11 6.12
N VAL A 135 -4.15 20.34 6.73
CA VAL A 135 -4.03 19.95 8.15
C VAL A 135 -2.80 19.09 8.39
N ASP A 136 -2.49 18.18 7.47
CA ASP A 136 -1.35 17.29 7.60
C ASP A 136 -0.02 18.00 7.36
N ASP A 137 0.05 18.92 6.40
CA ASP A 137 1.24 19.73 6.16
C ASP A 137 1.60 20.56 7.40
N LYS A 138 0.60 21.11 8.09
CA LYS A 138 0.80 21.79 9.38
C LYS A 138 1.36 20.84 10.45
N LYS A 139 0.85 19.60 10.55
CA LYS A 139 1.37 18.61 11.49
C LYS A 139 2.81 18.20 11.17
N ASN A 140 3.10 17.97 9.89
CA ASN A 140 4.44 17.63 9.42
C ASN A 140 5.44 18.77 9.69
N LEU A 141 5.03 20.03 9.48
CA LEU A 141 5.85 21.20 9.81
C LEU A 141 6.15 21.28 11.31
N MET A 142 5.15 21.02 12.16
CA MET A 142 5.34 20.98 13.62
C MET A 142 6.29 19.84 14.02
N LEU A 143 6.12 18.63 13.44
CA LEU A 143 7.01 17.50 13.70
C LEU A 143 8.46 17.82 13.29
N LYS A 144 8.67 18.41 12.10
CA LYS A 144 9.99 18.87 11.63
C LYS A 144 10.62 19.87 12.59
N LYS A 145 9.84 20.83 13.11
CA LYS A 145 10.32 21.79 14.11
C LYS A 145 10.67 21.13 15.44
N CYS A 146 9.85 20.19 15.91
CA CYS A 146 10.13 19.47 17.16
C CYS A 146 11.37 18.58 17.05
N ILE A 147 11.60 17.94 15.90
CA ILE A 147 12.83 17.18 15.62
C ILE A 147 14.04 18.12 15.57
N ALA A 148 13.95 19.24 14.83
CA ALA A 148 15.03 20.23 14.75
C ALA A 148 15.36 20.89 16.11
N ALA A 149 14.37 20.98 17.00
CA ALA A 149 14.54 21.49 18.37
C ALA A 149 14.98 20.41 19.39
N GLY A 150 15.19 19.15 18.96
CA GLY A 150 15.58 18.05 19.85
C GLY A 150 14.49 17.63 20.85
N MET A 151 13.24 18.04 20.64
CA MET A 151 12.11 17.79 21.54
C MET A 151 11.42 16.45 21.32
N VAL A 152 11.83 15.71 20.28
CA VAL A 152 11.39 14.33 19.99
C VAL A 152 12.65 13.51 19.79
N ALA A 153 12.78 12.38 20.50
CA ALA A 153 13.93 11.50 20.35
C ALA A 153 14.01 11.00 18.90
N GLY A 154 15.03 11.44 18.17
CA GLY A 154 15.45 10.80 16.94
C GLY A 154 16.14 9.50 17.31
N ASN A 155 15.62 8.37 16.82
CA ASN A 155 16.24 7.07 16.90
C ASN A 155 16.65 6.63 15.50
#